data_AF-A0A850JPE7-F1
#
_entry.id   AF-A0A850JPE7-F1
#
_cell.length_a   1.000
_cell.length_b   1.000
_cell.length_c   1.000
_cell.angle_alpha   90.00
_cell.angle_beta   90.00
_cell.angle_gamma   90.00
#
_symmetry.space_group_name_H-M   'P 1'
#
loop_
_entity.id
_entity.type
_entity.pdbx_description
1 polymer ?
#
loop_
_entity_poly.entity_id
_entity_poly.type
_entity_poly.pdbx_seq_one_letter_code
_entity_poly.pdbx_strand_id
1 'polypeptide(L)'
;MRRLQTVTSLVESGRMSAEVRITSAGGPVLLEADLRTGQVETTVEVPAAARARPLTRVQWLLRQLTDAPPELRIEALAPEHKTGPCDLPTPSPAAALSRLRI
;
A
#
# COMPACT_ATOMS: atom_id res chain seq x y z
N MET A 1 2.62 7.51 24.28
CA MET A 1 2.20 8.45 23.22
C MET A 1 1.55 7.76 22.01
N ARG A 2 2.14 6.68 21.46
CA ARG A 2 1.61 5.96 20.27
C ARG A 2 0.14 5.52 20.36
N ARG A 3 -0.26 4.90 21.48
CA ARG A 3 -1.65 4.44 21.71
C ARG A 3 -2.68 5.57 21.64
N LEU A 4 -2.36 6.73 22.23
CA LEU A 4 -3.28 7.88 22.24
C LEU A 4 -3.49 8.42 20.82
N GLN A 5 -2.43 8.51 20.01
CA GLN A 5 -2.54 8.96 18.62
C GLN A 5 -3.44 8.04 17.78
N THR A 6 -3.32 6.72 17.96
CA THR A 6 -4.19 5.75 17.27
C THR A 6 -5.65 5.87 17.71
N VAL A 7 -5.89 6.09 19.01
CA VAL A 7 -7.26 6.28 19.54
C VAL A 7 -7.85 7.59 19.01
N THR A 8 -7.09 8.69 19.00
CA THR A 8 -7.55 9.97 18.47
C THR A 8 -7.92 9.87 17.00
N SER A 9 -7.05 9.32 16.14
CA SER A 9 -7.34 9.17 14.71
C SER A 9 -8.57 8.28 14.46
N LEU A 10 -8.75 7.25 15.30
CA LEU A 10 -9.90 6.36 15.22
C LEU A 10 -11.20 7.06 15.60
N VAL A 11 -11.20 7.84 16.68
CA VAL A 11 -12.38 8.61 17.12
C VAL A 11 -12.75 9.66 16.08
N GLU A 12 -11.78 10.32 15.45
CA GLU A 12 -12.01 11.38 14.48
C GLU A 12 -12.50 10.88 13.12
N SER A 13 -11.92 9.79 12.60
CA SER A 13 -12.17 9.32 11.22
C SER A 13 -12.95 8.00 11.12
N GLY A 14 -13.00 7.23 12.20
CA GLY A 14 -13.43 5.83 12.18
C GLY A 14 -12.40 4.88 11.55
N ARG A 15 -11.18 5.36 11.26
CA ARG A 15 -10.11 4.60 10.60
C ARG A 15 -8.89 4.41 11.48
N MET A 16 -8.18 3.31 11.24
CA MET A 16 -6.91 2.98 11.87
C MET A 16 -5.88 2.59 10.82
N SER A 17 -4.68 3.18 10.90
CA SER A 17 -3.54 2.85 10.04
C SER A 17 -2.40 2.21 10.82
N ALA A 18 -1.71 1.25 10.18
CA ALA A 18 -0.55 0.56 10.75
C ALA A 18 0.45 0.16 9.67
N GLU A 19 1.72 0.01 10.05
CA GLU A 19 2.77 -0.59 9.23
C GLU A 19 3.23 -1.89 9.89
N VAL A 20 3.25 -2.98 9.13
CA VAL A 20 3.72 -4.30 9.58
C VAL A 20 4.89 -4.73 8.71
N ARG A 21 5.97 -5.17 9.36
CA ARG A 21 7.13 -5.75 8.66
C ARG A 21 7.05 -7.25 8.69
N ILE A 22 6.99 -7.85 7.50
CA ILE A 22 6.91 -9.29 7.31
C ILE A 22 8.20 -9.72 6.62
N THR A 23 8.91 -10.70 7.18
CA THR A 23 10.22 -11.14 6.68
C THR A 23 10.18 -11.63 5.23
N SER A 24 9.05 -12.17 4.78
CA SER A 24 8.85 -12.69 3.41
C SER A 24 8.19 -11.70 2.45
N ALA A 25 7.85 -10.48 2.89
CA ALA A 25 7.21 -9.49 2.03
C ALA A 25 8.26 -8.66 1.26
N GLY A 26 7.88 -8.18 0.06
CA GLY A 26 8.71 -7.32 -0.79
C GLY A 26 8.95 -5.92 -0.24
N GLY A 27 8.37 -5.58 0.92
CA GLY A 27 8.44 -4.29 1.58
C GLY A 27 7.59 -4.28 2.86
N PRO A 28 7.58 -3.17 3.62
CA PRO A 28 6.63 -2.98 4.70
C PRO A 28 5.20 -3.02 4.15
N VAL A 29 4.32 -3.68 4.90
CA VAL A 29 2.91 -3.81 4.57
C VAL A 29 2.15 -2.72 5.33
N LEU A 30 1.51 -1.82 4.60
CA LEU A 30 0.58 -0.86 5.16
C LEU A 30 -0.79 -1.51 5.33
N LEU A 31 -1.41 -1.32 6.49
CA LEU A 31 -2.80 -1.68 6.72
C LEU A 31 -3.63 -0.43 7.00
N GLU A 32 -4.80 -0.38 6.38
CA GLU A 32 -5.87 0.55 6.74
C GLU A 32 -7.14 -0.22 7.07
N ALA A 33 -7.70 0.04 8.25
CA ALA A 33 -8.98 -0.49 8.67
C ALA A 33 -10.00 0.64 8.80
N ASP A 34 -11.11 0.56 8.06
CA ASP A 34 -12.31 1.36 8.28
C ASP A 34 -13.28 0.55 9.15
N LEU A 35 -13.35 0.89 10.44
CA LEU A 35 -14.20 0.16 11.39
C LEU A 35 -15.68 0.51 11.24
N ARG A 36 -16.03 1.57 10.51
CA ARG A 36 -17.43 1.93 10.22
C ARG A 36 -18.00 1.04 9.12
N THR A 37 -17.19 0.65 8.13
CA THR A 37 -17.61 -0.25 7.05
C THR A 37 -17.19 -1.71 7.26
N GLY A 38 -16.28 -1.97 8.21
CA GLY A 38 -15.68 -3.29 8.41
C GLY A 38 -14.64 -3.65 7.34
N GLN A 39 -14.23 -2.71 6.51
CA GLN A 39 -13.26 -2.93 5.43
C GLN A 39 -11.83 -2.85 5.97
N VAL A 40 -10.99 -3.80 5.55
CA VAL A 40 -9.55 -3.79 5.79
C VAL A 40 -8.84 -3.86 4.45
N GLU A 41 -7.92 -2.93 4.23
CA GLU A 41 -7.12 -2.84 3.02
C GLU A 41 -5.65 -2.94 3.36
N THR A 42 -4.91 -3.59 2.46
CA THR A 42 -3.49 -3.88 2.63
C THR A 42 -2.75 -3.41 1.41
N THR A 43 -1.67 -2.64 1.61
CA THR A 43 -0.83 -2.15 0.51
C THR A 43 0.62 -2.50 0.76
N VAL A 44 1.34 -2.86 -0.30
CA VAL A 44 2.78 -3.05 -0.26
C VAL A 44 3.43 -2.28 -1.41
N GLU A 45 4.51 -1.55 -1.12
CA GLU A 45 5.32 -0.91 -2.15
C GLU A 45 6.41 -1.88 -2.60
N VAL A 46 6.44 -2.21 -3.89
CA VAL A 46 7.46 -3.08 -4.47
C VAL A 46 8.31 -2.29 -5.47
N PRO A 47 9.63 -2.19 -5.28
CA PRO A 47 10.48 -1.47 -6.22
C PRO A 47 10.52 -2.19 -7.57
N ALA A 48 10.23 -1.45 -8.64
CA ALA A 48 10.34 -1.95 -10.00
C ALA A 48 11.79 -2.37 -10.33
N ALA A 49 11.97 -3.45 -11.11
CA ALA A 49 13.30 -3.90 -11.51
C ALA A 49 14.02 -2.86 -12.39
N ALA A 50 15.03 -2.19 -11.83
CA ALA A 50 15.65 -0.98 -12.38
C ALA A 50 16.30 -1.16 -13.77
N ARG A 51 16.74 -2.37 -14.12
CA ARG A 51 17.48 -2.65 -15.38
C ARG A 51 16.70 -3.46 -16.42
N ALA A 52 15.42 -3.73 -16.18
CA ALA A 52 14.59 -4.49 -17.11
C ALA A 52 13.89 -3.59 -18.14
N ARG A 53 13.54 -4.13 -19.31
CA ARG A 53 12.60 -3.46 -20.23
C ARG A 53 11.22 -3.36 -19.56
N PRO A 54 10.40 -2.34 -19.86
CA PRO A 54 9.08 -2.18 -19.25
C PRO A 54 8.21 -3.45 -19.32
N LEU A 55 8.12 -4.08 -20.50
CA LEU A 55 7.35 -5.31 -20.69
C LEU A 55 7.87 -6.46 -19.81
N THR A 56 9.20 -6.60 -19.69
CA THR A 56 9.83 -7.63 -18.85
C THR A 56 9.49 -7.44 -17.37
N ARG A 57 9.37 -6.19 -16.89
CA ARG A 57 8.94 -5.92 -15.52
C ARG A 57 7.50 -6.36 -15.27
N VAL A 58 6.60 -6.03 -16.19
CA VAL A 58 5.18 -6.40 -16.09
C VAL A 58 5.03 -7.92 -16.10
N GLN A 59 5.69 -8.60 -17.05
CA GLN A 59 5.67 -10.06 -17.12
C GLN A 59 6.24 -10.72 -15.86
N TRP A 60 7.31 -10.15 -15.29
CA TRP A 60 7.84 -10.62 -14.02
C TRP A 60 6.82 -10.47 -12.88
N LEU A 61 6.17 -9.31 -12.76
CA LEU A 61 5.17 -9.03 -11.73
C LEU A 61 3.98 -9.99 -11.84
N LEU A 62 3.42 -10.16 -13.04
CA LEU A 62 2.29 -11.08 -13.26
C LEU A 62 2.62 -12.52 -12.82
N ARG A 63 3.87 -12.95 -12.98
CA ARG A 63 4.32 -14.26 -12.49
C ARG A 63 4.41 -14.36 -10.97
N GLN A 64 4.51 -13.25 -10.25
CA GLN A 64 4.46 -13.23 -8.78
C GLN A 64 3.02 -13.27 -8.24
N LEU A 65 2.03 -13.07 -9.10
CA LEU A 65 0.62 -12.91 -8.75
C LEU A 65 -0.23 -14.13 -9.17
N THR A 66 0.40 -15.29 -9.33
CA THR A 66 -0.30 -16.53 -9.74
C THR A 66 -1.39 -16.94 -8.78
N ASP A 67 -1.20 -16.67 -7.48
CA ASP A 67 -2.13 -17.00 -6.39
C ASP A 67 -2.83 -15.75 -5.84
N ALA A 68 -2.87 -14.66 -6.61
CA ALA A 68 -3.50 -13.43 -6.19
C ALA A 68 -5.02 -13.59 -6.01
N PRO A 69 -5.60 -12.99 -4.96
CA PRO A 69 -7.05 -12.96 -4.80
C PRO A 69 -7.71 -12.14 -5.93
N PRO A 70 -8.97 -12.45 -6.29
CA PRO A 70 -9.66 -11.77 -7.40
C PRO A 70 -9.92 -10.28 -7.13
N GLU A 71 -9.89 -9.85 -5.86
CA GLU A 71 -10.02 -8.46 -5.46
C GLU A 71 -8.70 -7.68 -5.52
N LEU A 72 -7.58 -8.32 -5.84
CA LEU A 72 -6.29 -7.64 -5.96
C LEU A 72 -6.36 -6.55 -7.04
N ARG A 73 -5.93 -5.35 -6.66
CA ARG A 73 -5.77 -4.21 -7.56
C ARG A 73 -4.29 -3.89 -7.68
N ILE A 74 -3.86 -3.56 -8.90
CA ILE A 74 -2.49 -3.18 -9.22
C ILE A 74 -2.55 -1.81 -9.85
N GLU A 75 -1.68 -0.92 -9.41
CA GLU A 75 -1.59 0.42 -9.96
C GLU A 75 -0.15 0.81 -10.30
N ALA A 76 0.03 1.43 -11.47
CA ALA A 76 1.32 1.98 -11.86
C ALA A 76 1.32 3.50 -11.64
N LEU A 77 2.02 3.96 -10.61
CA LEU A 77 2.15 5.39 -10.33
C LEU A 77 3.26 6.03 -11.15
N ALA A 78 2.99 7.19 -11.76
CA ALA A 78 4.02 8.04 -12.34
C ALA A 78 4.83 8.74 -11.22
N PRO A 79 6.10 9.13 -11.43
CA PRO A 79 6.92 9.77 -10.41
C PRO A 79 6.28 11.00 -9.74
N GLU A 80 5.48 11.74 -10.50
CA GLU A 80 4.72 12.92 -10.08
C GLU A 80 3.42 12.59 -9.33
N HIS A 81 2.89 11.38 -9.47
CA HIS A 81 1.64 10.94 -8.84
C HIS A 81 1.96 10.01 -7.65
N LYS A 82 1.59 10.46 -6.44
CA LYS A 82 1.71 9.67 -5.21
C LYS A 82 0.48 8.81 -4.92
N THR A 83 -0.60 9.08 -5.65
CA THR A 83 -1.90 8.43 -5.59
C THR A 83 -2.40 8.36 -7.02
N GLY A 84 -3.14 7.32 -7.37
CA GLY A 84 -3.97 7.40 -8.57
C GLY A 84 -5.27 6.63 -8.38
N PRO A 85 -5.92 6.19 -9.47
CA PRO A 85 -7.36 5.96 -9.47
C PRO A 85 -7.86 4.87 -8.52
N CYS A 86 -7.01 3.95 -8.06
CA CYS A 86 -7.31 3.19 -6.85
C CYS A 86 -6.97 4.07 -5.65
N ASP A 87 -7.91 4.94 -5.29
CA ASP A 87 -7.79 5.87 -4.17
C ASP A 87 -7.60 5.09 -2.85
N LEU A 88 -6.35 4.78 -2.55
CA LEU A 88 -5.89 4.38 -1.23
C LEU A 88 -5.61 5.67 -0.47
N PRO A 89 -6.27 5.91 0.68
CA PRO A 89 -5.92 7.03 1.52
C PRO A 89 -4.43 6.96 1.83
N THR A 90 -3.75 8.10 1.71
CA THR A 90 -2.38 8.19 2.20
C THR A 90 -2.42 7.94 3.70
N PRO A 91 -1.55 7.08 4.26
CA PRO A 91 -1.38 7.07 5.70
C PRO A 91 -0.97 8.48 6.10
N SER A 92 -1.59 8.97 7.19
CA SER A 92 -1.32 10.23 7.89
C SER A 92 0.04 10.89 7.53
N PRO A 93 0.09 12.23 7.31
CA PRO A 93 1.16 12.97 6.62
C PRO A 93 2.62 12.81 7.13
N ALA A 94 2.86 11.99 8.14
CA ALA A 94 4.18 11.65 8.65
C ALA A 94 5.01 10.72 7.75
N ALA A 95 4.46 10.12 6.68
CA ALA A 95 5.12 9.07 5.90
C ALA A 95 5.47 9.45 4.43
N ALA A 96 5.50 10.73 4.09
CA ALA A 96 5.77 11.18 2.72
C ALA A 96 7.28 11.23 2.39
N LEU A 97 7.90 10.10 2.07
CA LEU A 97 9.18 10.06 1.34
C LEU A 97 9.19 8.96 0.27
N SER A 98 9.06 9.42 -0.98
CA SER A 98 9.54 8.85 -2.25
C SER A 98 9.72 7.33 -2.37
N ARG A 99 8.74 6.62 -2.96
CA ARG A 99 8.93 5.41 -3.80
C ARG A 99 7.64 4.97 -4.50
N LEU A 100 7.82 4.20 -5.57
CA LEU A 100 6.81 3.70 -6.50
C LEU A 100 5.98 2.59 -5.84
N ARG A 101 4.65 2.70 -5.88
CA ARG A 101 3.66 1.76 -5.32
C ARG A 101 3.09 0.95 -6.48
N ILE A 102 3.03 -0.38 -6.33
CA ILE A 102 2.49 -1.34 -7.32
C ILE A 102 1.19 -1.91 -6.74
#